data_AF-A0A922M763-F1
#
_entry.id   AF-A0A922M763-F1
#
_cell.length_a   1.000
_cell.length_b   1.000
_cell.length_c   1.000
_cell.angle_alpha   90.00
_cell.angle_beta   90.00
_cell.angle_gamma   90.00
#
_symmetry.space_group_name_H-M   'P 1'
#
loop_
_entity.id
_entity.type
_entity.pdbx_description
1 polymer ?
#
loop_
_entity_poly.entity_id
_entity_poly.type
_entity_poly.pdbx_seq_one_letter_code
_entity_poly.pdbx_strand_id
1 'polypeptide(L)'
;MLRGDKGEPGLPGVSGLPGKDGEKGDQGFAGKPGPIGPPGLEGKPGICHCVLPAIKTSSMEVGDDEWDPDIPVEKPCKAAPKDIESGFYSMGPFKKEFKVYCNMTTLETCIPNIPMTAEKTHKLENQPVWLSSLGVHLMDIYELSLEQISWLQERSVSVRQTIKYHCWDSVPYPKYNTSTSSLELLTWNDVVIGPFATPKSPVFYTVPKETDHCEEGVQEWRSSIIKIQTSNVHRLPIADILIKDNRNANQKFKIEVTELCFG
;
A
#
# COMPACT_ATOMS: atom_id res chain seq x y z
N MET A 1 -97.35 -43.98 -42.69
CA MET A 1 -96.40 -42.97 -43.18
C MET A 1 -95.47 -42.61 -42.02
N LEU A 2 -94.20 -43.01 -42.09
CA LEU A 2 -93.19 -42.69 -41.08
C LEU A 2 -92.74 -41.23 -41.30
N ARG A 3 -93.04 -40.35 -40.35
CA ARG A 3 -92.56 -38.96 -40.35
C ARG A 3 -91.08 -39.02 -39.95
N GLY A 4 -90.19 -38.65 -40.87
CA GLY A 4 -88.75 -38.62 -40.62
C GLY A 4 -88.41 -37.65 -39.49
N ASP A 5 -87.46 -38.06 -38.65
CA ASP A 5 -87.02 -37.28 -37.51
C ASP A 5 -86.44 -35.94 -37.97
N LYS A 6 -86.80 -34.89 -37.23
CA LYS A 6 -86.41 -33.50 -37.49
C LYS A 6 -84.88 -33.39 -37.38
N GLY A 7 -84.23 -32.84 -38.41
CA GLY A 7 -82.78 -32.66 -38.44
C GLY A 7 -82.27 -31.87 -37.23
N GLU A 8 -81.07 -32.22 -36.77
CA GLU A 8 -80.47 -31.62 -35.59
C GLU A 8 -80.28 -30.10 -35.76
N PRO A 9 -80.49 -29.30 -34.68
CA PRO A 9 -80.22 -27.87 -34.71
C PRO A 9 -78.78 -27.58 -35.10
N GLY A 10 -78.58 -26.55 -35.94
CA GLY A 10 -77.24 -26.10 -36.31
C GLY A 10 -76.40 -25.70 -35.09
N LEU A 11 -75.09 -25.94 -35.18
CA LEU A 11 -74.17 -25.60 -34.09
C LEU A 11 -74.23 -24.09 -33.77
N PRO A 12 -74.11 -23.70 -32.49
CA PRO A 12 -74.04 -22.29 -32.10
C PRO A 12 -72.89 -21.57 -32.81
N GLY A 13 -73.12 -20.32 -33.21
CA GLY A 13 -72.09 -19.48 -33.82
C GLY A 13 -70.92 -19.25 -32.87
N VAL A 14 -69.71 -19.19 -33.42
CA VAL A 14 -68.48 -18.92 -32.65
C VAL A 14 -68.52 -17.50 -32.05
N SER A 15 -68.10 -17.39 -30.79
CA SER A 15 -67.99 -16.11 -30.08
C SER A 15 -67.04 -15.15 -30.79
N GLY A 16 -67.40 -13.86 -30.83
CA GLY A 16 -66.55 -12.82 -31.40
C GLY A 16 -65.21 -12.69 -30.67
N LEU A 17 -64.18 -12.25 -31.40
CA LEU A 17 -62.86 -12.03 -30.82
C LEU A 17 -62.91 -10.92 -29.74
N PRO A 18 -62.15 -11.05 -28.64
CA PRO A 18 -62.03 -10.00 -27.64
C PRO A 18 -61.57 -8.68 -28.26
N GLY A 19 -62.08 -7.57 -27.73
CA GLY A 19 -61.64 -6.23 -28.14
C GLY A 19 -60.14 -6.03 -27.87
N LYS A 20 -59.48 -5.24 -28.72
CA LYS A 20 -58.08 -4.85 -28.50
C LYS A 20 -57.94 -4.02 -27.22
N ASP A 21 -56.86 -4.25 -26.48
CA ASP A 21 -56.52 -3.46 -25.30
C ASP A 21 -56.36 -1.97 -25.67
N GLY A 22 -56.73 -1.10 -24.74
CA GLY A 22 -56.59 0.35 -24.90
C GLY A 22 -55.14 0.79 -24.95
N GLU A 23 -54.85 1.89 -25.64
CA GLU A 23 -53.50 2.45 -25.68
C GLU A 23 -53.05 2.91 -24.29
N LYS A 24 -51.78 2.66 -23.97
CA LYS A 24 -51.17 3.08 -22.70
C LYS A 24 -51.15 4.60 -22.64
N GLY A 25 -51.61 5.18 -21.54
CA GLY A 25 -51.59 6.63 -21.34
C GLY A 25 -50.18 7.22 -21.37
N ASP A 26 -50.08 8.49 -21.75
CA ASP A 26 -48.81 9.21 -21.88
C ASP A 26 -48.03 9.26 -20.57
N GLN A 27 -46.69 9.23 -20.69
CA GLN A 27 -45.81 9.37 -19.54
C GLN A 27 -45.95 10.77 -18.93
N GLY A 28 -46.09 10.84 -17.60
CA GLY A 28 -46.15 12.12 -16.88
C GLY A 28 -44.90 12.97 -17.07
N PHE A 29 -45.07 14.29 -16.96
CA PHE A 29 -43.96 15.25 -17.08
C PHE A 29 -42.90 15.03 -15.99
N ALA A 30 -41.63 15.30 -16.34
CA ALA A 30 -40.54 15.28 -15.38
C ALA A 30 -40.78 16.29 -14.25
N GLY A 31 -40.40 15.91 -13.02
CA GLY A 31 -40.43 16.82 -11.88
C GLY A 31 -39.56 18.05 -12.10
N LYS A 32 -39.92 19.17 -11.47
CA LYS A 32 -39.10 20.39 -11.52
C LYS A 32 -37.73 20.12 -10.87
N PRO A 33 -36.64 20.72 -11.37
CA PRO A 33 -35.34 20.67 -10.69
C PRO A 33 -35.46 21.12 -9.23
N GLY A 34 -34.69 20.49 -8.35
CA GLY A 34 -34.60 20.91 -6.95
C GLY A 34 -34.03 22.33 -6.82
N PRO A 35 -34.26 23.01 -5.69
CA PRO A 35 -33.65 24.30 -5.41
C PRO A 35 -32.12 24.18 -5.36
N ILE A 36 -31.42 25.25 -5.74
CA ILE A 36 -29.97 25.35 -5.57
C ILE A 36 -29.65 25.28 -4.07
N GLY A 37 -28.63 24.50 -3.72
CA GLY A 37 -28.17 24.40 -2.32
C GLY A 37 -27.68 25.76 -1.79
N PRO A 38 -27.70 25.97 -0.46
CA PRO A 38 -27.15 27.19 0.11
C PRO A 38 -25.66 27.32 -0.23
N PRO A 39 -25.12 28.56 -0.32
CA PRO A 39 -23.68 28.79 -0.40
C PRO A 39 -22.93 28.04 0.71
N GLY A 40 -21.73 27.55 0.40
CA GLY A 40 -20.85 26.96 1.42
C GLY A 40 -20.55 27.97 2.52
N LEU A 41 -20.33 27.48 3.74
CA LEU A 41 -19.89 28.31 4.86
C LEU A 41 -18.56 28.98 4.49
N GLU A 42 -18.42 30.26 4.88
CA GLU A 42 -17.16 30.99 4.70
C GLU A 42 -16.01 30.21 5.36
N GLY A 43 -14.90 30.07 4.65
CA GLY A 43 -13.72 29.40 5.17
C GLY A 43 -13.25 30.10 6.45
N LYS A 44 -12.97 29.34 7.51
CA LYS A 44 -12.37 29.92 8.72
C LYS A 44 -11.07 30.64 8.31
N PRO A 45 -10.77 31.83 8.87
CA PRO A 45 -9.49 32.48 8.66
C PRO A 45 -8.36 31.49 8.91
N GLY A 46 -7.39 31.42 7.98
CA GLY A 46 -6.20 30.61 8.17
C GLY A 46 -5.49 31.05 9.45
N ILE A 47 -5.37 30.15 10.42
CA ILE A 47 -4.59 30.41 11.62
C ILE A 47 -3.11 30.30 11.20
N CYS A 48 -2.47 31.42 10.89
CA CYS A 48 -1.02 31.50 10.95
C CYS A 48 -0.60 31.43 12.42
N HIS A 49 -0.19 30.24 12.88
CA HIS A 49 0.53 30.09 14.13
C HIS A 49 1.97 30.60 13.93
N CYS A 50 2.14 31.91 13.79
CA CYS A 50 3.44 32.55 14.04
C CYS A 50 3.39 33.13 15.45
N VAL A 51 3.67 32.31 16.45
CA VAL A 51 4.14 32.84 17.74
C VAL A 51 5.66 32.89 17.64
N LEU A 52 6.19 34.04 17.22
CA LEU A 52 7.61 34.34 17.40
C LEU A 52 7.82 34.73 18.87
N PRO A 53 8.67 34.03 19.64
CA PRO A 53 9.31 34.64 20.79
C PRO A 53 10.42 35.57 20.28
N ALA A 54 10.24 36.88 20.52
CA ALA A 54 11.24 37.95 20.49
C ALA A 54 12.22 38.02 19.29
N ILE A 55 11.99 39.04 18.47
CA ILE A 55 12.88 39.63 17.46
C ILE A 55 14.34 39.71 17.96
N LYS A 56 15.25 38.98 17.31
CA LYS A 56 16.63 39.46 17.11
C LYS A 56 16.68 40.15 15.76
N THR A 57 17.07 41.42 15.78
CA THR A 57 17.35 42.25 14.61
C THR A 57 18.50 41.66 13.79
N SER A 58 18.20 41.12 12.61
CA SER A 58 19.05 41.22 11.42
C SER A 58 18.23 40.82 10.19
N SER A 59 18.21 41.69 9.19
CA SER A 59 18.00 41.42 7.76
C SER A 59 16.88 40.45 7.32
N MET A 60 15.93 41.01 6.57
CA MET A 60 15.15 40.27 5.56
C MET A 60 16.10 39.58 4.57
N GLU A 61 16.48 38.35 4.87
CA GLU A 61 16.79 37.31 3.88
C GLU A 61 15.72 36.23 4.04
N VAL A 62 15.30 35.67 2.91
CA VAL A 62 14.30 34.60 2.87
C VAL A 62 14.92 33.37 3.53
N GLY A 63 14.51 33.10 4.77
CA GLY A 63 14.76 31.91 5.59
C GLY A 63 15.74 30.89 5.00
N ASP A 64 17.02 31.11 5.28
CA ASP A 64 17.98 30.05 5.49
C ASP A 64 17.52 29.23 6.71
N ASP A 65 16.63 28.27 6.46
CA ASP A 65 16.35 27.20 7.41
C ASP A 65 17.69 26.47 7.65
N GLU A 66 18.38 26.85 8.72
CA GLU A 66 19.69 26.31 9.08
C GLU A 66 19.55 24.80 9.26
N TRP A 67 20.27 24.03 8.44
CA TRP A 67 20.37 22.58 8.54
C TRP A 67 21.27 22.22 9.73
N ASP A 68 20.81 22.60 10.93
CA ASP A 68 21.48 22.31 12.18
C ASP A 68 21.09 20.89 12.63
N PRO A 69 22.05 19.99 12.92
CA PRO A 69 21.75 18.67 13.49
C PRO A 69 20.98 18.72 14.83
N ASP A 70 21.05 19.84 15.57
CA ASP A 70 20.39 20.04 16.86
C ASP A 70 18.98 20.64 16.73
N ILE A 71 18.57 21.09 15.52
CA ILE A 71 17.23 21.65 15.25
C ILE A 71 16.47 20.73 14.29
N PRO A 72 15.22 20.36 14.60
CA PRO A 72 14.45 19.54 13.67
C PRO A 72 14.14 20.24 12.35
N VAL A 73 14.50 19.58 11.25
CA VAL A 73 14.32 20.11 9.89
C VAL A 73 12.95 19.70 9.35
N GLU A 74 12.13 20.66 8.92
CA GLU A 74 10.80 20.39 8.33
C GLU A 74 10.83 20.08 6.82
N LYS A 75 12.03 19.78 6.29
CA LYS A 75 12.30 19.49 4.87
C LYS A 75 12.98 18.12 4.70
N PRO A 76 12.73 17.41 3.59
CA PRO A 76 13.42 16.16 3.29
C PRO A 76 14.88 16.41 2.89
N CYS A 77 15.73 15.38 2.95
CA CYS A 77 17.13 15.40 2.51
C CYS A 77 17.38 16.02 1.14
N LYS A 78 16.45 15.80 0.20
CA LYS A 78 16.54 16.33 -1.15
C LYS A 78 16.48 17.85 -1.25
N ALA A 79 15.90 18.50 -0.24
CA ALA A 79 15.81 19.96 -0.17
C ALA A 79 17.02 20.58 0.58
N ALA A 80 18.00 19.78 0.96
CA ALA A 80 19.20 20.26 1.62
C ALA A 80 20.07 21.13 0.69
N PRO A 81 20.71 22.17 1.23
CA PRO A 81 21.81 22.87 0.57
C PRO A 81 22.97 21.92 0.21
N LYS A 82 23.76 22.30 -0.79
CA LYS A 82 24.82 21.44 -1.35
C LYS A 82 26.04 21.24 -0.43
N ASP A 83 26.16 22.09 0.58
CA ASP A 83 27.23 22.13 1.58
C ASP A 83 26.97 21.20 2.77
N ILE A 84 25.79 20.58 2.85
CA ILE A 84 25.45 19.66 3.92
C ILE A 84 26.02 18.27 3.63
N GLU A 85 26.66 17.68 4.64
CA GLU A 85 27.24 16.33 4.56
C GLU A 85 26.20 15.23 4.87
N SER A 86 26.53 13.99 4.50
CA SER A 86 25.68 12.86 4.88
C SER A 86 25.80 12.57 6.37
N GLY A 87 24.69 12.35 7.06
CA GLY A 87 24.69 12.27 8.51
C GLY A 87 23.34 11.95 9.11
N PHE A 88 23.29 11.93 10.44
CA PHE A 88 22.03 11.77 11.16
C PHE A 88 21.43 13.14 11.47
N TYR A 89 20.14 13.29 11.18
CA TYR A 89 19.39 14.52 11.40
C TYR A 89 18.08 14.21 12.11
N SER A 90 17.57 15.18 12.87
CA SER A 90 16.20 15.16 13.37
C SER A 90 15.30 15.86 12.35
N MET A 91 14.22 15.21 11.94
CA MET A 91 13.24 15.80 11.02
C MET A 91 11.83 15.32 11.32
N GLY A 92 10.84 15.98 10.74
CA GLY A 92 9.45 15.56 10.83
C GLY A 92 8.49 16.69 11.14
N PRO A 93 7.21 16.38 11.37
CA PRO A 93 6.22 17.37 11.75
C PRO A 93 6.47 17.89 13.16
N PHE A 94 6.06 19.14 13.42
CA PHE A 94 6.17 19.80 14.72
C PHE A 94 5.71 18.91 15.88
N LYS A 95 6.56 18.73 16.91
CA LYS A 95 6.35 17.85 18.09
C LYS A 95 6.36 16.34 17.81
N LYS A 96 6.63 15.90 16.59
CA LYS A 96 6.66 14.48 16.18
C LYS A 96 7.90 14.17 15.36
N GLU A 97 9.00 14.76 15.80
CA GLU A 97 10.30 14.65 15.16
C GLU A 97 10.86 13.24 15.36
N PHE A 98 11.62 12.77 14.37
CA PHE A 98 12.25 11.46 14.39
C PHE A 98 13.64 11.54 13.75
N LYS A 99 14.50 10.64 14.21
CA LYS A 99 15.87 10.56 13.71
C LYS A 99 15.88 9.86 12.36
N VAL A 100 16.56 10.46 11.39
CA VAL A 100 16.81 9.85 10.09
C VAL A 100 18.29 9.86 9.77
N TYR A 101 18.68 9.02 8.82
CA TYR A 101 19.95 9.12 8.13
C TYR A 101 19.75 9.80 6.78
N CYS A 102 20.43 10.91 6.57
CA CYS A 102 20.40 11.68 5.35
C CYS A 102 21.58 11.31 4.47
N ASN A 103 21.33 10.69 3.33
CA ASN A 103 22.37 10.36 2.37
C ASN A 103 22.41 11.46 1.30
N MET A 104 23.36 12.38 1.42
CA MET A 104 23.52 13.50 0.48
C MET A 104 24.14 13.07 -0.86
N THR A 105 24.68 11.85 -0.95
CA THR A 105 25.14 11.30 -2.24
C THR A 105 23.95 10.91 -3.12
N THR A 106 22.92 10.33 -2.51
CA THR A 106 21.70 9.89 -3.22
C THR A 106 20.52 10.84 -3.05
N LEU A 107 20.65 11.85 -2.17
CA LEU A 107 19.61 12.80 -1.76
C LEU A 107 18.39 12.13 -1.12
N GLU A 108 18.62 11.07 -0.35
CA GLU A 108 17.56 10.29 0.28
C GLU A 108 17.54 10.41 1.80
N THR A 109 16.33 10.31 2.32
CA THR A 109 15.98 10.26 3.73
C THR A 109 15.74 8.80 4.11
N CYS A 110 16.65 8.21 4.89
CA CYS A 110 16.61 6.81 5.29
C CYS A 110 16.26 6.64 6.76
N ILE A 111 15.43 5.64 7.07
CA ILE A 111 15.07 5.30 8.45
C ILE A 111 16.19 4.47 9.07
N PRO A 112 16.76 4.89 10.21
CA PRO A 112 17.96 4.29 10.77
C PRO A 112 17.63 3.03 11.56
N ASN A 113 18.62 2.14 11.69
CA ASN A 113 18.66 1.03 12.65
C ASN A 113 17.35 0.24 12.77
N ILE A 114 16.87 -0.31 11.66
CA ILE A 114 15.67 -1.13 11.66
C ILE A 114 16.03 -2.51 12.28
N PRO A 115 15.57 -2.85 13.51
CA PRO A 115 16.02 -4.05 14.21
C PRO A 115 15.66 -5.36 13.48
N MET A 116 16.48 -6.40 13.65
CA MET A 116 16.18 -7.74 13.14
C MET A 116 15.01 -8.38 13.88
N THR A 117 14.16 -9.14 13.18
CA THR A 117 13.16 -10.01 13.83
C THR A 117 13.84 -11.20 14.52
N ALA A 118 13.24 -11.73 15.58
CA ALA A 118 13.66 -12.99 16.20
C ALA A 118 13.49 -14.18 15.22
N GLU A 119 14.25 -15.27 15.40
CA GLU A 119 14.09 -16.50 14.62
C GLU A 119 12.64 -16.99 14.71
N LYS A 120 12.02 -17.28 13.55
CA LYS A 120 10.69 -17.87 13.49
C LYS A 120 10.75 -19.20 12.75
N THR A 121 10.17 -20.21 13.39
CA THR A 121 9.90 -21.50 12.76
C THR A 121 8.42 -21.57 12.46
N HIS A 122 8.09 -22.02 11.27
CA HIS A 122 6.71 -22.16 10.87
C HIS A 122 6.35 -23.63 10.69
N LYS A 123 5.46 -24.14 11.54
CA LYS A 123 5.04 -25.56 11.55
C LYS A 123 3.83 -25.86 10.67
N LEU A 124 3.22 -24.85 10.02
CA LEU A 124 1.96 -25.06 9.32
C LEU A 124 2.22 -25.62 7.92
N GLU A 125 1.98 -26.92 7.82
CA GLU A 125 2.01 -27.69 6.58
C GLU A 125 0.86 -27.25 5.65
N ASN A 126 1.15 -27.03 4.37
CA ASN A 126 0.19 -26.78 3.28
C ASN A 126 -0.75 -25.55 3.38
N GLN A 127 -0.50 -24.57 4.27
CA GLN A 127 -1.19 -23.26 4.20
C GLN A 127 -0.22 -22.07 4.20
N PRO A 128 -0.51 -21.01 3.42
CA PRO A 128 0.28 -19.78 3.46
C PRO A 128 0.00 -19.02 4.76
N VAL A 129 1.02 -18.36 5.31
CA VAL A 129 0.88 -17.68 6.61
C VAL A 129 1.49 -16.30 6.62
N TRP A 130 0.73 -15.38 7.21
CA TRP A 130 1.16 -14.02 7.48
C TRP A 130 2.17 -13.98 8.62
N LEU A 131 3.20 -13.16 8.46
CA LEU A 131 4.24 -12.94 9.46
C LEU A 131 3.64 -12.40 10.77
N SER A 132 2.61 -11.55 10.68
CA SER A 132 1.86 -11.05 11.84
C SER A 132 1.21 -12.16 12.68
N SER A 133 0.72 -13.23 12.07
CA SER A 133 0.17 -14.40 12.78
C SER A 133 1.22 -15.14 13.62
N LEU A 134 2.51 -14.89 13.37
CA LEU A 134 3.64 -15.43 14.13
C LEU A 134 4.15 -14.47 15.21
N GLY A 135 3.39 -13.42 15.49
CA GLY A 135 3.71 -12.37 16.46
C GLY A 135 4.86 -11.48 16.01
N VAL A 136 4.97 -11.21 14.71
CA VAL A 136 5.96 -10.30 14.13
C VAL A 136 5.23 -9.27 13.28
N HIS A 137 5.20 -8.03 13.73
CA HIS A 137 4.60 -6.92 13.00
C HIS A 137 5.71 -6.05 12.43
N LEU A 138 5.84 -5.97 11.11
CA LEU A 138 6.92 -5.19 10.50
C LEU A 138 6.81 -3.70 10.82
N MET A 139 5.58 -3.20 11.01
CA MET A 139 5.34 -1.81 11.36
C MET A 139 5.99 -1.40 12.69
N ASP A 140 6.05 -2.31 13.66
CA ASP A 140 6.70 -2.07 14.96
C ASP A 140 8.22 -1.92 14.80
N ILE A 141 8.80 -2.53 13.77
CA ILE A 141 10.23 -2.52 13.50
C ILE A 141 10.69 -1.16 12.95
N TYR A 142 9.86 -0.48 12.16
CA TYR A 142 10.24 0.85 11.65
C TYR A 142 10.22 1.92 12.74
N GLU A 143 9.52 1.69 13.87
CA GLU A 143 9.31 2.67 14.94
C GLU A 143 8.72 4.01 14.43
N LEU A 144 7.92 3.97 13.35
CA LEU A 144 7.30 5.15 12.75
C LEU A 144 5.79 5.20 12.98
N SER A 145 5.29 6.40 13.27
CA SER A 145 3.85 6.69 13.29
C SER A 145 3.29 6.99 11.90
N LEU A 146 1.97 6.87 11.73
CA LEU A 146 1.28 7.21 10.47
C LEU A 146 1.54 8.65 10.00
N GLU A 147 1.65 9.60 10.95
CA GLU A 147 1.92 11.00 10.63
C GLU A 147 3.35 11.20 10.10
N GLN A 148 4.32 10.47 10.64
CA GLN A 148 5.72 10.51 10.16
C GLN A 148 5.85 9.85 8.78
N ILE A 149 5.16 8.73 8.56
CA ILE A 149 5.11 8.07 7.23
C ILE A 149 4.47 9.01 6.20
N SER A 150 3.34 9.63 6.55
CA SER A 150 2.66 10.57 5.65
C SER A 150 3.55 11.78 5.34
N TRP A 151 4.23 12.32 6.36
CA TRP A 151 5.16 13.44 6.19
C TRP A 151 6.28 13.11 5.19
N LEU A 152 6.87 11.90 5.27
CA LEU A 152 7.88 11.42 4.32
C LEU A 152 7.31 11.27 2.91
N GLN A 153 6.16 10.61 2.78
CA GLN A 153 5.53 10.36 1.50
C GLN A 153 5.15 11.64 0.77
N GLU A 154 4.60 12.64 1.45
CA GLU A 154 4.21 13.92 0.85
C GLU A 154 5.40 14.73 0.31
N ARG A 155 6.60 14.48 0.84
CA ARG A 155 7.82 15.24 0.54
C ARG A 155 8.81 14.49 -0.34
N SER A 156 8.43 13.30 -0.81
CA SER A 156 9.27 12.44 -1.63
C SER A 156 8.61 12.08 -2.95
N VAL A 157 9.44 11.81 -3.94
CA VAL A 157 9.04 11.40 -5.29
C VAL A 157 9.33 9.93 -5.56
N SER A 158 10.18 9.31 -4.74
CA SER A 158 10.52 7.90 -4.85
C SER A 158 10.74 7.29 -3.48
N VAL A 159 10.53 5.99 -3.40
CA VAL A 159 10.76 5.23 -2.19
C VAL A 159 11.39 3.90 -2.56
N ARG A 160 12.33 3.45 -1.74
CA ARG A 160 12.87 2.11 -1.80
C ARG A 160 12.84 1.46 -0.43
N GLN A 161 12.74 0.15 -0.46
CA GLN A 161 12.87 -0.68 0.72
C GLN A 161 13.65 -1.94 0.39
N THR A 162 14.55 -2.30 1.28
CA THR A 162 15.38 -3.49 1.21
C THR A 162 15.07 -4.38 2.42
N ILE A 163 14.70 -5.63 2.16
CA ILE A 163 14.43 -6.64 3.18
C ILE A 163 15.34 -7.83 2.93
N LYS A 164 16.10 -8.24 3.93
CA LYS A 164 16.90 -9.45 3.92
C LYS A 164 16.09 -10.62 4.49
N TYR A 165 15.85 -11.60 3.64
CA TYR A 165 15.17 -12.84 3.97
C TYR A 165 16.21 -13.90 4.30
N HIS A 166 16.34 -14.25 5.57
CA HIS A 166 17.14 -15.38 6.01
C HIS A 166 16.31 -16.65 5.90
N CYS A 167 16.87 -17.69 5.31
CA CYS A 167 16.16 -18.90 4.93
C CYS A 167 16.89 -20.16 5.39
N TRP A 168 16.09 -21.15 5.73
CA TRP A 168 16.49 -22.52 5.98
C TRP A 168 15.47 -23.43 5.28
N ASP A 169 15.87 -24.06 4.19
CA ASP A 169 15.01 -24.83 3.28
C ASP A 169 13.81 -24.03 2.75
N SER A 170 13.93 -22.70 2.62
CA SER A 170 12.83 -21.81 2.22
C SER A 170 13.25 -20.86 1.10
N VAL A 171 12.35 -20.61 0.13
CA VAL A 171 12.62 -19.73 -1.02
C VAL A 171 11.73 -18.49 -1.03
N PRO A 172 12.31 -17.26 -1.09
CA PRO A 172 11.52 -16.03 -1.10
C PRO A 172 11.04 -15.59 -2.49
N TYR A 173 11.64 -16.13 -3.55
CA TYR A 173 11.43 -15.73 -4.94
C TYR A 173 11.20 -16.97 -5.82
N PRO A 174 10.35 -16.88 -6.87
CA PRO A 174 10.09 -18.03 -7.74
C PRO A 174 11.36 -18.61 -8.35
N LYS A 175 11.55 -19.93 -8.24
CA LYS A 175 12.59 -20.68 -8.97
C LYS A 175 11.96 -21.43 -10.15
N TYR A 176 12.80 -22.01 -11.02
CA TYR A 176 12.37 -22.71 -12.26
C TYR A 176 11.24 -23.72 -12.05
N ASN A 177 11.17 -24.37 -10.88
CA ASN A 177 10.16 -25.39 -10.56
C ASN A 177 9.08 -24.95 -9.55
N THR A 178 9.17 -23.73 -9.00
CA THR A 178 8.34 -23.26 -7.87
C THR A 178 7.78 -21.86 -8.16
N SER A 179 6.87 -21.76 -9.12
CA SER A 179 6.21 -20.49 -9.46
C SER A 179 5.20 -20.01 -8.40
N THR A 180 4.65 -20.91 -7.59
CA THR A 180 3.56 -20.63 -6.65
C THR A 180 3.99 -20.38 -5.20
N SER A 181 5.25 -20.69 -4.84
CA SER A 181 5.76 -20.65 -3.46
C SER A 181 6.43 -19.34 -3.05
N SER A 182 6.36 -18.31 -3.90
CA SER A 182 6.99 -17.01 -3.64
C SER A 182 6.29 -16.21 -2.55
N LEU A 183 7.01 -15.29 -1.91
CA LEU A 183 6.41 -14.38 -0.93
C LEU A 183 5.43 -13.43 -1.60
N GLU A 184 4.45 -12.98 -0.82
CA GLU A 184 3.64 -11.81 -1.16
C GLU A 184 3.82 -10.77 -0.05
N LEU A 185 4.05 -9.51 -0.41
CA LEU A 185 4.32 -8.42 0.51
C LEU A 185 3.07 -7.54 0.61
N LEU A 186 2.55 -7.34 1.82
CA LEU A 186 1.44 -6.43 2.06
C LEU A 186 2.00 -5.05 2.39
N THR A 187 1.62 -4.05 1.61
CA THR A 187 1.94 -2.65 1.89
C THR A 187 1.08 -2.10 3.01
N TRP A 188 1.51 -1.02 3.65
CA TRP A 188 0.74 -0.32 4.69
C TRP A 188 -0.64 0.19 4.24
N ASN A 189 -0.85 0.33 2.92
CA ASN A 189 -2.13 0.71 2.31
C ASN A 189 -2.89 -0.47 1.68
N ASP A 190 -2.75 -1.66 2.27
CA ASP A 190 -3.51 -2.88 1.94
C ASP A 190 -3.35 -3.39 0.50
N VAL A 191 -2.23 -3.08 -0.15
CA VAL A 191 -1.92 -3.57 -1.49
C VAL A 191 -0.90 -4.69 -1.42
N VAL A 192 -1.24 -5.80 -2.04
CA VAL A 192 -0.36 -6.96 -2.13
C VAL A 192 0.58 -6.79 -3.33
N ILE A 193 1.88 -6.95 -3.08
CA ILE A 193 2.97 -6.87 -4.04
C ILE A 193 3.63 -8.25 -4.14
N GLY A 194 3.63 -8.83 -5.34
CA GLY A 194 4.30 -10.09 -5.63
C GLY A 194 5.63 -9.90 -6.37
N PRO A 195 6.27 -11.00 -6.81
CA PRO A 195 7.50 -10.99 -7.60
C PRO A 195 7.28 -10.53 -9.06
N PHE A 196 6.02 -10.42 -9.48
CA PHE A 196 5.64 -10.00 -10.83
C PHE A 196 4.58 -8.91 -10.78
N ALA A 197 4.60 -8.01 -11.77
CA ALA A 197 3.56 -7.01 -11.95
C ALA A 197 2.20 -7.68 -12.22
N THR A 198 1.13 -7.08 -11.71
CA THR A 198 -0.24 -7.53 -11.93
C THR A 198 -1.07 -6.44 -12.60
N PRO A 199 -2.24 -6.77 -13.18
CA PRO A 199 -3.17 -5.74 -13.67
C PRO A 199 -3.64 -4.76 -12.58
N LYS A 200 -3.56 -5.16 -11.30
CA LYS A 200 -3.96 -4.33 -10.16
C LYS A 200 -2.84 -3.43 -9.63
N SER A 201 -1.59 -3.88 -9.74
CA SER A 201 -0.42 -3.15 -9.27
C SER A 201 0.78 -3.41 -10.19
N PRO A 202 1.37 -2.36 -10.79
CA PRO A 202 2.58 -2.49 -11.59
C PRO A 202 3.85 -2.61 -10.72
N VAL A 203 3.73 -2.40 -9.40
CA VAL A 203 4.85 -2.51 -8.46
C VAL A 203 5.03 -3.98 -8.10
N PHE A 204 6.27 -4.45 -8.21
CA PHE A 204 6.72 -5.79 -7.85
C PHE A 204 8.05 -5.71 -7.11
N TYR A 205 8.37 -6.74 -6.33
CA TYR A 205 9.68 -6.86 -5.71
C TYR A 205 10.63 -7.68 -6.58
N THR A 206 11.93 -7.49 -6.38
CA THR A 206 12.98 -8.22 -7.07
C THR A 206 13.95 -8.85 -6.09
N VAL A 207 14.58 -9.95 -6.48
CA VAL A 207 15.71 -10.54 -5.76
C VAL A 207 16.90 -10.60 -6.72
N PRO A 208 17.93 -9.76 -6.55
CA PRO A 208 19.10 -9.78 -7.41
C PRO A 208 19.83 -11.13 -7.34
N LYS A 209 20.25 -11.65 -8.49
CA LYS A 209 20.84 -13.00 -8.61
C LYS A 209 22.11 -13.16 -7.76
N GLU A 210 22.90 -12.09 -7.66
CA GLU A 210 24.12 -12.03 -6.85
C GLU A 210 23.87 -12.19 -5.35
N THR A 211 22.64 -11.94 -4.90
CA THR A 211 22.25 -12.03 -3.50
C THR A 211 21.31 -13.20 -3.22
N ASP A 212 20.85 -13.91 -4.25
CA ASP A 212 19.83 -14.96 -4.14
C ASP A 212 20.45 -16.29 -3.72
N HIS A 213 20.78 -16.42 -2.44
CA HIS A 213 21.40 -17.62 -1.88
C HIS A 213 20.40 -18.58 -1.23
N CYS A 214 19.10 -18.28 -1.31
CA CYS A 214 18.05 -19.16 -0.78
C CYS A 214 17.71 -20.25 -1.79
N GLU A 215 17.95 -21.49 -1.40
CA GLU A 215 17.83 -22.67 -2.24
C GLU A 215 16.93 -23.74 -1.62
N GLU A 216 16.31 -24.53 -2.48
CA GLU A 216 15.42 -25.62 -2.12
C GLU A 216 16.21 -26.79 -1.53
N GLY A 217 15.76 -27.36 -0.41
CA GLY A 217 16.39 -28.52 0.23
C GLY A 217 17.63 -28.18 1.07
N VAL A 218 18.08 -26.93 1.10
CA VAL A 218 19.28 -26.52 1.83
C VAL A 218 18.95 -26.25 3.30
N GLN A 219 19.40 -27.14 4.17
CA GLN A 219 19.27 -27.02 5.63
C GLN A 219 20.48 -26.29 6.26
N GLU A 220 20.79 -25.11 5.72
CA GLU A 220 21.83 -24.22 6.21
C GLU A 220 21.29 -22.79 6.14
N TRP A 221 21.67 -21.94 7.10
CA TRP A 221 21.27 -20.53 7.06
C TRP A 221 21.89 -19.83 5.86
N ARG A 222 21.03 -19.43 4.94
CA ARG A 222 21.36 -18.58 3.81
C ARG A 222 20.51 -17.31 3.86
N SER A 223 20.77 -16.37 2.97
CA SER A 223 19.97 -15.15 2.90
C SER A 223 19.80 -14.67 1.47
N SER A 224 18.65 -14.09 1.17
CA SER A 224 18.40 -13.37 -0.07
C SER A 224 17.93 -11.94 0.18
N ILE A 225 18.34 -11.02 -0.68
CA ILE A 225 17.95 -9.61 -0.57
C ILE A 225 16.75 -9.34 -1.47
N ILE A 226 15.65 -8.96 -0.85
CA ILE A 226 14.42 -8.51 -1.49
C ILE A 226 14.49 -6.99 -1.63
N LYS A 227 14.39 -6.49 -2.86
CA LYS A 227 14.39 -5.05 -3.17
C LYS A 227 13.06 -4.63 -3.76
N ILE A 228 12.49 -3.55 -3.21
CA ILE A 228 11.31 -2.88 -3.74
C ILE A 228 11.69 -1.42 -3.99
N GLN A 229 11.39 -0.92 -5.19
CA GLN A 229 11.59 0.49 -5.53
C GLN A 229 10.43 0.96 -6.39
N THR A 230 9.90 2.15 -6.09
CA THR A 230 8.79 2.71 -6.85
C THR A 230 8.74 4.24 -6.74
N SER A 231 8.18 4.90 -7.76
CA SER A 231 7.82 6.32 -7.72
C SER A 231 6.50 6.58 -6.99
N ASN A 232 5.70 5.54 -6.74
CA ASN A 232 4.49 5.66 -5.93
C ASN A 232 4.85 5.51 -4.46
N VAL A 233 5.23 6.63 -3.83
CA VAL A 233 5.67 6.71 -2.43
C VAL A 233 4.66 6.15 -1.43
N HIS A 234 3.36 6.21 -1.74
CA HIS A 234 2.30 5.66 -0.90
C HIS A 234 2.27 4.12 -0.87
N ARG A 235 3.12 3.41 -1.63
CA ARG A 235 3.20 1.95 -1.60
C ARG A 235 4.08 1.39 -0.49
N LEU A 236 4.98 2.18 0.09
CA LEU A 236 5.87 1.71 1.14
C LEU A 236 5.65 2.55 2.42
N PRO A 237 5.85 1.98 3.61
CA PRO A 237 6.55 0.71 3.90
C PRO A 237 5.72 -0.58 3.71
N ILE A 238 6.40 -1.73 3.71
CA ILE A 238 5.79 -3.06 3.83
C ILE A 238 5.30 -3.29 5.27
N ALA A 239 4.03 -3.60 5.42
CA ALA A 239 3.38 -3.85 6.70
C ALA A 239 3.38 -5.33 7.11
N ASP A 240 3.30 -6.25 6.16
CA ASP A 240 3.27 -7.70 6.44
C ASP A 240 3.86 -8.51 5.26
N ILE A 241 4.21 -9.78 5.51
CA ILE A 241 4.71 -10.72 4.52
C ILE A 241 3.91 -12.02 4.63
N LEU A 242 3.35 -12.46 3.51
CA LEU A 242 2.73 -13.76 3.36
C LEU A 242 3.79 -14.76 2.89
N ILE A 243 4.10 -15.74 3.73
CA ILE A 243 4.98 -16.85 3.39
C ILE A 243 4.14 -17.94 2.73
N LYS A 244 4.40 -18.21 1.44
CA LYS A 244 3.71 -19.26 0.66
C LYS A 244 4.55 -20.51 0.46
N ASP A 245 5.87 -20.45 0.65
CA ASP A 245 6.71 -21.64 0.66
C ASP A 245 6.51 -22.41 1.97
N ASN A 246 5.73 -23.48 1.87
CA ASN A 246 5.33 -24.35 2.97
C ASN A 246 5.50 -25.84 2.61
N ARG A 247 6.52 -26.15 1.80
CA ARG A 247 6.80 -27.49 1.29
C ARG A 247 7.14 -28.49 2.41
N ASN A 248 7.62 -28.01 3.56
CA ASN A 248 8.09 -28.87 4.64
C ASN A 248 7.86 -28.21 6.02
N ALA A 249 7.40 -28.98 7.02
CA ALA A 249 7.14 -28.48 8.38
C ALA A 249 8.39 -28.01 9.15
N ASN A 250 9.59 -28.33 8.65
CA ASN A 250 10.87 -27.95 9.25
C ASN A 250 11.51 -26.69 8.63
N GLN A 251 10.81 -26.01 7.73
CA GLN A 251 11.29 -24.76 7.15
C GLN A 251 11.39 -23.67 8.21
N LYS A 252 12.47 -22.90 8.17
CA LYS A 252 12.67 -21.76 9.05
C LYS A 252 13.03 -20.54 8.24
N PHE A 253 12.70 -19.38 8.80
CA PHE A 253 13.09 -18.12 8.22
C PHE A 253 13.27 -17.05 9.30
N LYS A 254 13.96 -16.00 8.93
CA LYS A 254 14.09 -14.79 9.74
C LYS A 254 14.06 -13.59 8.79
N ILE A 255 13.37 -12.53 9.21
CA ILE A 255 13.25 -11.30 8.44
C ILE A 255 14.11 -10.22 9.07
N GLU A 256 14.85 -9.51 8.24
CA GLU A 256 15.61 -8.34 8.63
C GLU A 256 15.29 -7.25 7.63
N VAL A 257 14.66 -6.18 8.08
CA VAL A 257 14.51 -5.00 7.23
C VAL A 257 15.84 -4.25 7.30
N THR A 258 16.52 -4.09 6.16
CA THR A 258 17.85 -3.49 6.16
C THR A 258 17.81 -1.99 5.87
N GLU A 259 16.91 -1.57 4.99
CA GLU A 259 16.82 -0.17 4.57
C GLU A 259 15.37 0.20 4.20
N LEU A 260 14.97 1.42 4.56
CA LEU A 260 13.77 2.08 4.08
C LEU A 260 14.14 3.54 3.81
N CYS A 261 14.14 3.95 2.55
CA CYS A 261 14.61 5.28 2.14
C CYS A 261 13.64 5.97 1.19
N PHE A 262 13.49 7.27 1.37
CA PHE A 262 12.61 8.15 0.60
C PHE A 262 13.45 9.25 -0.09
N GLY A 263 13.27 9.47 -1.40
CA GLY A 263 14.04 10.41 -2.23
C GLY A 263 13.18 11.22 -3.20
#